data_AF-A0A1I4K9D0-F1
#
_entry.id   AF-A0A1I4K9D0-F1
#
_cell.length_a   1.000
_cell.length_b   1.000
_cell.length_c   1.000
_cell.angle_alpha   90.00
_cell.angle_beta   90.00
_cell.angle_gamma   90.00
#
_symmetry.space_group_name_H-M   'P 1'
#
loop_
_entity.id
_entity.type
_entity.pdbx_description
1 polymer ?
#
loop_
_entity_poly.entity_id
_entity_poly.type
_entity_poly.pdbx_seq_one_letter_code
_entity_poly.pdbx_strand_id
1 'polypeptide(L)'
;MSVSASIDIKLGNRKDVPMSKVQLIKLLLGFGWTLNDCGEVSYLPVGDEGRFDWQRENISTESLMVTLGEKEKRGELIGVAMTWKDTGIGGAFLLMKNGEVSVCLTINRRSLDGITDVNWYLSKLLPAFSQNNLIVEFFSYEEHL
;
A
#
# COMPACT_ATOMS: atom_id res chain seq x y z
N MET A 1 -15.02 -17.74 9.58
CA MET A 1 -14.64 -17.70 8.15
C MET A 1 -13.73 -16.49 7.98
N SER A 2 -12.56 -16.68 7.39
CA SER A 2 -11.61 -15.59 7.16
C SER A 2 -11.99 -14.92 5.85
N VAL A 3 -12.44 -13.67 5.91
CA VAL A 3 -12.71 -12.89 4.70
C VAL A 3 -11.37 -12.44 4.12
N SER A 4 -11.13 -12.72 2.85
CA SER A 4 -10.01 -12.17 2.10
C SER A 4 -10.55 -11.13 1.14
N ALA A 5 -9.97 -9.92 1.14
CA ALA A 5 -10.35 -8.86 0.22
C ALA A 5 -9.14 -8.06 -0.23
N SER A 6 -9.08 -7.72 -1.52
CA SER A 6 -7.99 -6.93 -2.11
C SER A 6 -8.50 -5.90 -3.10
N ILE A 7 -7.74 -4.83 -3.22
CA ILE A 7 -7.91 -3.78 -4.23
C ILE A 7 -6.61 -3.74 -5.04
N ASP A 8 -6.70 -4.01 -6.35
CA ASP A 8 -5.57 -3.91 -7.25
C ASP A 8 -5.74 -2.71 -8.16
N ILE A 9 -4.69 -1.91 -8.30
CA ILE A 9 -4.69 -0.65 -9.05
C ILE A 9 -3.46 -0.63 -9.93
N LYS A 10 -3.66 -0.41 -11.23
CA LYS A 10 -2.57 -0.15 -12.16
C LYS A 10 -2.43 1.35 -12.37
N LEU A 11 -1.25 1.88 -12.06
CA LEU A 11 -0.93 3.29 -12.20
C LEU A 11 -0.09 3.52 -13.46
N GLY A 12 -0.56 4.42 -14.32
CA GLY A 12 0.17 4.99 -15.45
C GLY A 12 0.71 6.38 -15.14
N ASN A 13 1.66 6.85 -15.95
CA ASN A 13 2.23 8.20 -15.84
C ASN A 13 1.88 9.06 -17.06
N ARG A 14 1.45 10.31 -16.83
CA ARG A 14 1.13 11.24 -17.92
C ARG A 14 2.34 11.72 -18.74
N LYS A 15 3.56 11.53 -18.24
CA LYS A 15 4.77 12.16 -18.79
C LYS A 15 5.87 11.15 -19.16
N ASP A 16 5.55 9.86 -19.30
CA ASP A 16 6.52 8.77 -19.56
C ASP A 16 7.71 8.68 -18.58
N VAL A 17 7.65 9.37 -17.45
CA VAL A 17 8.63 9.25 -16.36
C VAL A 17 8.09 8.21 -15.37
N PRO A 18 8.83 7.11 -15.11
CA PRO A 18 8.44 6.14 -14.10
C PRO A 18 8.37 6.79 -12.72
N MET A 19 7.27 6.59 -12.00
CA MET A 19 7.15 7.05 -10.61
C MET A 19 7.95 6.14 -9.69
N SER A 20 8.70 6.73 -8.75
CA SER A 20 9.30 5.95 -7.66
C SER A 20 8.21 5.45 -6.70
N LYS A 21 8.29 4.17 -6.35
CA LYS A 21 7.47 3.52 -5.33
C LYS A 21 7.65 4.18 -3.96
N VAL A 22 8.88 4.60 -3.63
CA VAL A 22 9.15 5.35 -2.39
C VAL A 22 8.43 6.70 -2.42
N GLN A 23 8.40 7.38 -3.57
CA GLN A 23 7.61 8.61 -3.72
C GLN A 23 6.10 8.34 -3.59
N LEU A 24 5.60 7.22 -4.12
CA LEU A 24 4.20 6.82 -3.97
C LEU A 24 3.82 6.59 -2.50
N ILE A 25 4.69 5.96 -1.70
CA ILE A 25 4.45 5.78 -0.27
C ILE A 25 4.46 7.13 0.44
N LYS A 26 5.45 8.00 0.18
CA LYS A 26 5.47 9.36 0.74
C LYS A 26 4.20 10.15 0.39
N LEU A 27 3.70 9.96 -0.82
CA LEU A 27 2.47 10.57 -1.28
C LEU A 27 1.25 10.06 -0.49
N LEU A 28 1.11 8.75 -0.32
CA LEU A 28 0.06 8.17 0.53
C LEU A 28 0.12 8.72 1.96
N LEU A 29 1.32 8.85 2.53
CA LEU A 29 1.52 9.45 3.85
C LEU A 29 1.04 10.90 3.91
N GLY A 30 1.37 11.71 2.89
CA GLY A 30 0.92 13.10 2.79
C GLY A 30 -0.60 13.27 2.73
N PHE A 31 -1.34 12.24 2.29
CA PHE A 31 -2.81 12.26 2.21
C PHE A 31 -3.51 11.76 3.47
N GLY A 32 -2.80 11.14 4.40
CA GLY A 32 -3.33 10.69 5.68
C GLY A 32 -3.23 9.19 5.94
N TRP A 33 -2.58 8.42 5.05
CA TRP A 33 -2.12 7.09 5.43
C TRP A 33 -0.97 7.20 6.42
N THR A 34 -0.82 6.20 7.28
CA THR A 34 0.21 6.14 8.31
C THR A 34 0.87 4.77 8.26
N LEU A 35 2.12 4.68 8.69
CA LEU A 35 2.85 3.42 8.84
C LEU A 35 2.58 2.73 10.18
N ASN A 36 1.56 3.20 10.92
CA ASN A 36 1.26 2.70 12.24
C ASN A 36 0.47 1.40 12.15
N ASP A 37 1.14 0.30 12.43
CA ASP A 37 0.56 -1.02 12.65
C ASP A 37 0.69 -1.37 14.13
N CYS A 38 -0.30 -0.95 14.91
CA CYS A 38 -0.38 -1.16 16.36
C CYS A 38 0.88 -0.71 17.13
N GLY A 39 1.42 0.46 16.80
CA GLY A 39 2.58 1.11 17.44
C GLY A 39 3.92 0.84 16.77
N GLU A 40 3.95 -0.03 15.77
CA GLU A 40 5.16 -0.45 15.06
C GLU A 40 4.98 -0.29 13.54
N VAL A 41 6.04 -0.50 12.78
CA VAL A 41 6.03 -0.50 11.32
C VAL A 41 6.16 -1.93 10.84
N SER A 42 5.22 -2.37 10.00
CA SER A 42 5.30 -3.67 9.33
C SER A 42 5.69 -3.51 7.86
N TYR A 43 6.73 -4.21 7.42
CA TYR A 43 7.28 -4.08 6.06
C TYR A 43 7.99 -5.36 5.59
N LEU A 44 8.21 -5.49 4.28
CA LEU A 44 9.03 -6.57 3.71
C LEU A 44 10.53 -6.17 3.67
N PRO A 45 11.44 -6.98 4.23
CA PRO A 45 12.86 -6.67 4.29
C PRO A 45 13.54 -6.84 2.93
N VAL A 46 14.74 -6.26 2.76
CA VAL A 46 15.56 -6.46 1.55
C VAL A 46 15.92 -7.94 1.39
N GLY A 47 15.82 -8.48 0.18
CA GLY A 47 16.14 -9.88 -0.09
C GLY A 47 15.07 -10.89 0.36
N ASP A 48 13.83 -10.44 0.59
CA ASP A 48 12.69 -11.32 0.90
C ASP A 48 12.40 -12.36 -0.20
N GLU A 49 12.77 -12.08 -1.46
CA GLU A 49 12.61 -12.99 -2.61
C GLU A 49 11.18 -13.54 -2.79
N GLY A 50 10.15 -12.81 -2.33
CA GLY A 50 8.75 -13.20 -2.47
C GLY A 50 8.29 -14.24 -1.44
N ARG A 51 9.02 -14.38 -0.34
CA ARG A 51 8.64 -15.24 0.80
C ARG A 51 7.58 -14.60 1.68
N PHE A 52 7.40 -13.28 1.59
CA PHE A 52 6.49 -12.52 2.43
C PHE A 52 6.83 -12.64 3.92
N ASP A 53 8.13 -12.64 4.26
CA ASP A 53 8.67 -12.67 5.61
C ASP A 53 8.59 -11.27 6.25
N TRP A 54 7.36 -10.80 6.50
CA TRP A 54 7.06 -9.49 7.09
C TRP A 54 7.81 -9.29 8.41
N GLN A 55 8.55 -8.19 8.49
CA GLN A 55 9.17 -7.72 9.73
C GLN A 55 8.25 -6.69 10.38
N ARG A 56 8.24 -6.67 11.72
CA ARG A 56 7.51 -5.71 12.52
C ARG A 56 8.43 -5.15 13.58
N GLU A 57 8.74 -3.86 13.46
CA GLU A 57 9.80 -3.24 14.23
C GLU A 57 9.48 -1.79 14.55
N ASN A 58 10.07 -1.28 15.63
CA ASN A 58 10.05 0.15 15.94
C ASN A 58 11.20 0.85 15.19
N ILE A 59 10.92 1.26 13.95
CA ILE A 59 11.86 1.99 13.10
C ILE A 59 11.30 3.36 12.71
N SER A 60 12.19 4.33 12.49
CA SER A 60 11.78 5.63 11.98
C SER A 60 11.30 5.55 10.53
N THR A 61 10.47 6.52 10.14
CA THR A 61 10.01 6.63 8.75
C THR A 61 11.20 6.82 7.81
N GLU A 62 12.21 7.60 8.19
CA GLU A 62 13.42 7.83 7.38
C GLU A 62 14.18 6.53 7.13
N SER A 63 14.40 5.71 8.18
CA SER A 63 15.07 4.42 8.06
C SER A 63 14.28 3.47 7.17
N LEU A 64 12.95 3.42 7.31
CA LEU A 64 12.10 2.66 6.40
C LEU A 64 12.28 3.13 4.95
N MET A 65 12.25 4.44 4.69
CA MET A 65 12.41 4.97 3.31
C MET A 65 13.76 4.60 2.69
N VAL A 66 14.83 4.49 3.49
CA VAL A 66 16.13 4.00 3.02
C VAL A 66 16.01 2.53 2.61
N THR A 67 15.48 1.66 3.47
CA THR A 67 15.27 0.24 3.17
C THR A 67 14.42 0.04 1.92
N LEU A 68 13.30 0.76 1.80
CA LEU A 68 12.42 0.69 0.64
C LEU A 68 13.09 1.21 -0.64
N GLY A 69 13.93 2.24 -0.53
CA GLY A 69 14.74 2.74 -1.64
C GLY A 69 15.77 1.72 -2.13
N GLU A 70 16.35 0.93 -1.25
CA GLU A 70 17.23 -0.19 -1.64
C GLU A 70 16.45 -1.29 -2.35
N LYS A 71 15.27 -1.66 -1.84
CA LYS A 71 14.37 -2.63 -2.50
C LYS A 71 13.98 -2.17 -3.90
N GLU A 72 13.63 -0.89 -4.05
CA GLU A 72 13.31 -0.29 -5.35
C GLU A 72 14.48 -0.42 -6.33
N LYS A 73 15.71 -0.07 -5.92
CA LYS A 73 16.92 -0.18 -6.76
C LYS A 73 17.20 -1.62 -7.20
N ARG A 74 16.88 -2.60 -6.36
CA ARG A 74 17.01 -4.03 -6.65
C ARG A 74 15.86 -4.58 -7.49
N GLY A 75 14.82 -3.79 -7.75
CA GLY A 75 13.62 -4.21 -8.47
C GLY A 75 12.74 -5.17 -7.67
N GLU A 76 12.88 -5.19 -6.35
CA GLU A 76 12.12 -6.06 -5.44
C GLU A 76 10.68 -5.55 -5.26
N LEU A 77 9.81 -6.46 -4.82
CA LEU A 77 8.48 -6.12 -4.30
C LEU A 77 8.66 -5.28 -3.03
N ILE A 78 7.96 -4.14 -2.96
CA ILE A 78 7.87 -3.35 -1.74
C ILE A 78 6.55 -3.68 -1.06
N GLY A 79 6.62 -4.14 0.19
CA GLY A 79 5.47 -4.37 1.04
C GLY A 79 5.53 -3.49 2.27
N VAL A 80 4.46 -2.74 2.55
CA VAL A 80 4.31 -1.95 3.78
C VAL A 80 2.88 -2.06 4.30
N ALA A 81 2.70 -2.20 5.61
CA ALA A 81 1.39 -2.05 6.23
C ALA A 81 1.09 -0.57 6.40
N MET A 82 -0.12 -0.16 6.03
CA MET A 82 -0.56 1.22 6.25
C MET A 82 -1.99 1.25 6.79
N THR A 83 -2.25 2.20 7.68
CA THR A 83 -3.57 2.48 8.24
C THR A 83 -3.98 3.92 8.00
N TRP A 84 -5.28 4.18 7.89
CA TRP A 84 -5.80 5.51 7.66
C TRP A 84 -5.90 6.29 8.97
N LYS A 85 -5.09 7.34 9.10
CA LYS A 85 -5.05 8.22 10.27
C LYS A 85 -5.04 7.42 11.58
N ASP A 86 -5.89 7.81 12.53
CA ASP A 86 -6.11 7.21 13.84
C ASP A 86 -7.19 6.12 13.84
N THR A 87 -7.77 5.78 12.67
CA THR A 87 -8.88 4.80 12.60
C THR A 87 -8.41 3.36 12.78
N GLY A 88 -7.12 3.09 12.57
CA GLY A 88 -6.56 1.73 12.54
C GLY A 88 -7.07 0.87 11.39
N ILE A 89 -7.87 1.41 10.46
CA ILE A 89 -8.39 0.70 9.28
C ILE A 89 -7.35 0.79 8.16
N GLY A 90 -7.03 -0.33 7.52
CA GLY A 90 -6.04 -0.33 6.44
C GLY A 90 -5.76 -1.71 5.87
N GLY A 91 -4.49 -1.94 5.58
CA GLY A 91 -4.07 -3.15 4.91
C GLY A 91 -2.58 -3.21 4.59
N ALA A 92 -2.18 -4.31 3.97
CA ALA A 92 -0.86 -4.47 3.38
C ALA A 92 -0.85 -3.88 1.96
N PHE A 93 0.07 -2.97 1.70
CA PHE A 93 0.30 -2.34 0.41
C PHE A 93 1.50 -3.02 -0.25
N LEU A 94 1.27 -3.60 -1.42
CA LEU A 94 2.25 -4.31 -2.22
C LEU A 94 2.47 -3.55 -3.52
N LEU A 95 3.67 -3.00 -3.72
CA LEU A 95 4.03 -2.19 -4.88
C LEU A 95 4.94 -3.01 -5.82
N MET A 96 4.36 -3.51 -6.90
CA MET A 96 5.02 -4.35 -7.89
C MET A 96 5.93 -3.53 -8.83
N LYS A 97 6.86 -4.21 -9.51
CA LYS A 97 7.82 -3.57 -10.43
C LYS A 97 7.16 -2.91 -11.65
N ASN A 98 6.01 -3.41 -12.09
CA ASN A 98 5.26 -2.94 -13.26
C ASN A 98 4.35 -1.73 -12.98
N GLY A 99 4.39 -1.15 -11.76
CA GLY A 99 3.52 -0.04 -11.39
C GLY A 99 2.13 -0.44 -10.88
N GLU A 100 1.89 -1.74 -10.72
CA GLU A 100 0.71 -2.24 -10.00
C GLU A 100 0.88 -2.06 -8.49
N VAL A 101 -0.22 -1.72 -7.84
CA VAL A 101 -0.37 -1.60 -6.40
C VAL A 101 -1.50 -2.52 -5.99
N SER A 102 -1.21 -3.48 -5.12
CA SER A 102 -2.23 -4.29 -4.46
C SER A 102 -2.37 -3.85 -3.01
N VAL A 103 -3.60 -3.65 -2.56
CA VAL A 103 -3.94 -3.33 -1.19
C VAL A 103 -4.76 -4.49 -0.63
N CYS A 104 -4.12 -5.34 0.17
CA CYS A 104 -4.78 -6.43 0.87
C CYS A 104 -5.42 -5.89 2.15
N LEU A 105 -6.75 -5.98 2.26
CA LEU A 105 -7.55 -5.31 3.30
C LEU A 105 -7.56 -6.11 4.61
N THR A 106 -6.37 -6.30 5.17
CA THR A 106 -6.10 -7.22 6.29
C THR A 106 -6.16 -6.57 7.67
N ILE A 107 -6.20 -5.24 7.77
CA ILE A 107 -6.12 -4.52 9.05
C ILE A 107 -7.44 -3.80 9.33
N ASN A 108 -8.15 -4.23 10.38
CA ASN A 108 -9.45 -3.69 10.82
C ASN A 108 -10.38 -3.37 9.64
N ARG A 109 -10.57 -4.36 8.75
CA ARG A 109 -11.31 -4.21 7.49
C ARG A 109 -12.63 -3.48 7.71
N ARG A 110 -12.83 -2.37 7.00
CA ARG A 110 -14.10 -1.67 7.03
C ARG A 110 -15.13 -2.42 6.20
N SER A 111 -16.28 -2.72 6.80
CA SER A 111 -17.37 -3.43 6.16
C SER A 111 -18.71 -2.76 6.37
N LEU A 112 -19.64 -3.03 5.45
CA LEU A 112 -21.07 -2.73 5.51
C LEU A 112 -21.79 -4.07 5.38
N ASP A 113 -22.57 -4.45 6.39
CA ASP A 113 -23.32 -5.72 6.44
C ASP A 113 -22.47 -6.98 6.13
N GLY A 114 -21.21 -6.98 6.58
CA GLY A 114 -20.28 -8.10 6.41
C GLY A 114 -19.44 -8.06 5.13
N ILE A 115 -19.81 -7.24 4.15
CA ILE A 115 -19.13 -7.03 2.87
C ILE A 115 -18.17 -5.85 2.98
N THR A 116 -17.04 -5.85 2.28
CA THR A 116 -16.07 -4.75 2.36
C THR A 116 -16.67 -3.42 1.85
N ASP A 117 -16.47 -2.34 2.59
CA ASP A 117 -16.78 -0.97 2.15
C ASP A 117 -15.69 -0.44 1.19
N VAL A 118 -15.66 -0.97 -0.04
CA VAL A 118 -14.64 -0.64 -1.05
C VAL A 118 -14.59 0.85 -1.36
N ASN A 119 -15.76 1.51 -1.36
CA ASN A 119 -15.87 2.93 -1.63
C ASN A 119 -15.12 3.77 -0.60
N TRP A 120 -15.13 3.36 0.67
CA TRP A 120 -14.33 4.03 1.69
C TRP A 120 -12.84 4.00 1.34
N TYR A 121 -12.29 2.84 0.96
CA TYR A 121 -10.88 2.69 0.57
C TYR A 121 -10.53 3.51 -0.68
N LEU A 122 -11.34 3.41 -1.73
CA LEU A 122 -11.14 4.17 -2.97
C LEU A 122 -11.17 5.68 -2.72
N SER A 123 -12.05 6.16 -1.84
CA SER A 123 -12.11 7.59 -1.47
C SER A 123 -10.82 8.10 -0.79
N LYS A 124 -9.97 7.21 -0.27
CA LYS A 124 -8.69 7.55 0.38
C LYS A 124 -7.48 7.32 -0.52
N LEU A 125 -7.55 6.35 -1.43
CA LEU A 125 -6.48 6.02 -2.36
C LEU A 125 -6.46 6.95 -3.58
N LEU A 126 -7.61 7.15 -4.24
CA LEU A 126 -7.68 7.88 -5.51
C LEU A 126 -7.23 9.34 -5.43
N PRO A 127 -7.51 10.11 -4.36
CA PRO A 127 -7.00 11.47 -4.22
C PRO A 127 -5.47 11.53 -4.26
N ALA A 128 -4.79 10.58 -3.61
CA ALA A 128 -3.33 10.51 -3.60
C ALA A 128 -2.80 10.37 -5.03
N PHE A 129 -3.39 9.48 -5.83
CA PHE A 129 -2.94 9.24 -7.19
C PHE A 129 -3.25 10.42 -8.13
N SER A 130 -4.47 10.96 -8.06
CA SER A 130 -4.92 12.02 -8.98
C SER A 130 -4.10 13.33 -8.94
N GLN A 131 -3.54 13.71 -7.79
CA GLN A 131 -2.84 14.99 -7.64
C GLN A 131 -1.40 15.00 -8.17
N ASN A 132 -0.85 13.85 -8.61
CA ASN A 132 0.59 13.71 -8.91
C ASN A 132 0.90 13.25 -10.34
N ASN A 133 0.08 13.65 -11.32
CA ASN A 133 0.21 13.23 -12.74
C ASN A 133 0.11 11.72 -12.97
N LEU A 134 -0.37 10.96 -11.97
CA LEU A 134 -0.70 9.55 -12.14
C LEU A 134 -2.09 9.44 -12.76
N ILE A 135 -2.26 8.41 -13.57
CA ILE A 135 -3.55 7.99 -14.08
C ILE A 135 -3.81 6.59 -13.54
N VAL A 136 -5.00 6.37 -13.01
CA VAL A 136 -5.47 5.01 -12.75
C VAL A 136 -5.88 4.42 -14.10
N GLU A 137 -5.08 3.50 -14.61
CA GLU A 137 -5.36 2.80 -15.88
C GLU A 137 -6.41 1.70 -15.66
N PHE A 138 -6.30 1.03 -14.53
CA PHE A 138 -7.14 -0.10 -14.17
C PHE A 138 -7.32 -0.18 -12.66
N PHE A 139 -8.47 -0.69 -12.25
CA PHE A 139 -8.78 -1.05 -10.88
C PHE A 139 -9.63 -2.32 -10.85
N SER A 140 -9.31 -3.23 -9.93
CA SER A 140 -10.14 -4.39 -9.57
C SER A 140 -10.29 -4.52 -8.07
N TYR A 141 -11.40 -5.12 -7.67
CA TYR A 141 -11.66 -5.53 -6.30
C TYR A 141 -12.12 -6.98 -6.30
N GLU A 142 -11.56 -7.76 -5.38
CA GLU A 142 -11.90 -9.17 -5.17
C GLU A 142 -12.16 -9.42 -3.68
N GLU A 143 -13.18 -10.22 -3.36
CA GLU A 143 -13.48 -10.66 -1.99
C GLU A 143 -13.95 -12.11 -1.98
N HIS A 144 -13.47 -12.88 -1.02
CA HIS A 144 -13.87 -14.27 -0.75
C HIS A 144 -14.50 -14.36 0.65
N LEU A 145 -15.71 -14.89 0.73
CA LEU A 145 -16.55 -15.01 1.94
C LEU A 145 -16.59 -16.44 2.48
#